data_AF-A0A7S1QHE2-F1
#
_entry.id   AF-A0A7S1QHE2-F1
#
_cell.length_a   1.000
_cell.length_b   1.000
_cell.length_c   1.000
_cell.angle_alpha   90.00
_cell.angle_beta   90.00
_cell.angle_gamma   90.00
#
_symmetry.space_group_name_H-M   'P 1'
#
loop_
_entity.id
_entity.type
_entity.pdbx_description
1 polymer ?
#
loop_
_entity_poly.entity_id
_entity_poly.type
_entity_poly.pdbx_seq_one_letter_code
_entity_poly.pdbx_strand_id
1 'polypeptide(L)'
;SKGAREATVDKDCTRTVAKAIPDGHPLTEQAATDDSHVAVRGILVPGQFPDRVLVGNPFLTESVDTPTLPKRLDVLSALTRYYIALPGTLGTLTEICMIWSLSVLHKQGAAKPVILCFRDPWERALAPMAPVLGIPDDHMHALRFVDSVDECVAIIAADYAEAMAAEGGARDSSA
;
A
#
# COMPACT_ATOMS: atom_id res chain seq x y z
N SER A 1 5.16 -39.12 18.53
CA SER A 1 5.60 -37.72 18.60
C SER A 1 6.06 -37.29 17.23
N LYS A 2 5.44 -36.26 16.64
CA LYS A 2 5.95 -35.58 15.45
C LYS A 2 5.76 -34.09 15.68
N GLY A 3 6.88 -33.38 15.76
CA GLY A 3 6.97 -32.00 16.21
C GLY A 3 6.28 -31.03 15.26
N ALA A 4 5.53 -30.11 15.86
CA ALA A 4 5.09 -28.89 15.21
C ALA A 4 6.33 -28.11 14.77
N ARG A 5 6.47 -27.86 13.47
CA ARG A 5 7.43 -26.88 12.95
C ARG A 5 6.74 -25.53 13.04
N GLU A 6 7.14 -24.78 14.05
CA GLU A 6 6.83 -23.37 14.24
C GLU A 6 7.30 -22.60 13.00
N ALA A 7 6.37 -21.92 12.32
CA ALA A 7 6.67 -21.13 11.14
C ALA A 7 7.35 -19.83 11.57
N THR A 8 8.68 -19.79 11.50
CA THR A 8 9.45 -18.57 11.71
C THR A 8 9.14 -17.60 10.57
N VAL A 9 8.37 -16.55 10.88
CA VAL A 9 8.09 -15.45 9.96
C VAL A 9 9.40 -14.69 9.73
N ASP A 10 10.01 -14.90 8.56
CA ASP A 10 11.15 -14.11 8.10
C ASP A 10 10.73 -12.64 7.98
N LYS A 11 11.39 -11.78 8.75
CA LYS A 11 11.06 -10.37 8.94
C LYS A 11 11.64 -9.48 7.82
N ASP A 12 12.44 -10.04 6.91
CA ASP A 12 13.30 -9.24 6.02
C ASP A 12 12.95 -9.29 4.51
N CYS A 13 11.89 -9.99 4.11
CA CYS A 13 11.50 -10.04 2.71
C CYS A 13 10.50 -8.92 2.39
N THR A 14 10.95 -7.90 1.65
CA THR A 14 10.18 -6.80 1.04
C THR A 14 8.67 -7.09 0.89
N ARG A 15 7.89 -6.69 1.89
CA ARG A 15 6.43 -6.72 1.86
C ARG A 15 5.93 -5.44 1.24
N THR A 16 5.82 -5.44 -0.09
CA THR A 16 4.94 -4.49 -0.77
C THR A 16 4.00 -5.31 -1.63
N VAL A 17 2.80 -5.54 -1.12
CA VAL A 17 1.70 -6.12 -1.89
C VAL A 17 1.06 -4.96 -2.64
N ALA A 18 1.31 -4.87 -3.95
CA ALA A 18 0.53 -4.01 -4.83
C ALA A 18 -0.83 -4.68 -5.09
N LYS A 19 -1.89 -3.88 -4.92
CA LYS A 19 -3.33 -4.17 -4.94
C LYS A 19 -3.82 -5.14 -6.04
N ALA A 20 -4.79 -5.99 -5.69
CA ALA A 20 -5.71 -6.67 -6.61
C ALA A 20 -6.68 -5.66 -7.23
N ILE A 21 -6.71 -5.58 -8.56
CA ILE A 21 -7.65 -4.76 -9.33
C ILE A 21 -8.87 -5.66 -9.62
N PRO A 22 -10.07 -5.38 -9.09
CA PRO A 22 -11.29 -5.94 -9.65
C PRO A 22 -11.59 -5.15 -10.92
N ASP A 23 -11.54 -5.84 -12.06
CA ASP A 23 -11.95 -5.25 -13.34
C ASP A 23 -13.44 -4.92 -13.28
N GLY A 24 -13.75 -3.64 -13.06
CA GLY A 24 -14.77 -2.83 -13.75
C GLY A 24 -16.20 -3.37 -13.98
N HIS A 25 -16.63 -4.49 -13.42
CA HIS A 25 -17.97 -5.05 -13.67
C HIS A 25 -18.93 -4.83 -12.50
N PRO A 26 -20.18 -4.39 -12.75
CA PRO A 26 -21.18 -4.24 -11.72
C PRO A 26 -21.56 -5.62 -11.16
N LEU A 27 -21.39 -5.79 -9.86
CA LEU A 27 -21.73 -7.02 -9.14
C LEU A 27 -23.25 -7.18 -9.11
N THR A 28 -23.78 -7.98 -10.03
CA THR A 28 -25.11 -8.59 -9.92
C THR A 28 -24.96 -9.98 -9.30
N GLU A 29 -26.02 -10.42 -8.63
CA GLU A 29 -26.12 -11.58 -7.72
C GLU A 29 -25.85 -12.97 -8.37
N GLN A 30 -25.27 -13.01 -9.57
CA GLN A 30 -24.97 -14.22 -10.35
C GLN A 30 -23.50 -14.37 -10.80
N ALA A 31 -22.56 -13.56 -10.31
CA ALA A 31 -21.14 -13.65 -10.65
C ALA A 31 -20.31 -14.61 -9.76
N ALA A 32 -20.88 -15.72 -9.27
CA ALA A 32 -20.20 -16.68 -8.39
C ALA A 32 -19.39 -17.77 -9.14
N THR A 33 -19.02 -17.53 -10.41
CA THR A 33 -18.22 -18.47 -11.23
C THR A 33 -17.14 -17.80 -12.05
N ASP A 34 -16.59 -16.66 -11.61
CA ASP A 34 -15.41 -16.10 -12.26
C ASP A 34 -14.16 -16.30 -11.40
N ASP A 35 -13.17 -16.96 -11.98
CA ASP A 35 -11.88 -17.32 -11.42
C ASP A 35 -11.02 -16.05 -11.35
N SER A 36 -11.41 -15.08 -10.50
CA SER A 36 -10.70 -13.82 -10.34
C SER A 36 -9.39 -14.07 -9.60
N HIS A 37 -8.35 -14.47 -10.35
CA HIS A 37 -7.04 -14.75 -9.81
C HIS A 37 -6.46 -13.48 -9.17
N VAL A 38 -6.32 -13.47 -7.84
CA VAL A 38 -5.69 -12.37 -7.10
C VAL A 38 -4.23 -12.26 -7.51
N ALA A 39 -3.88 -11.19 -8.23
CA ALA A 39 -2.48 -10.91 -8.56
C ALA A 39 -1.74 -10.32 -7.35
N VAL A 40 -0.62 -10.95 -6.98
CA VAL A 40 0.32 -10.47 -5.95
C VAL A 40 1.60 -10.06 -6.65
N ARG A 41 1.72 -8.76 -6.95
CA ARG A 41 2.85 -8.21 -7.70
C ARG A 41 3.93 -7.65 -6.77
N GLY A 42 5.16 -8.09 -6.96
CA GLY A 42 6.34 -7.53 -6.29
C GLY A 42 7.09 -6.55 -7.19
N ILE A 43 7.39 -5.35 -6.70
CA ILE A 43 8.27 -4.40 -7.41
C ILE A 43 9.66 -4.49 -6.78
N LEU A 44 10.65 -4.95 -7.53
CA LEU A 44 11.96 -5.37 -7.04
C LEU A 44 13.09 -4.45 -7.54
N VAL A 45 14.23 -4.47 -6.83
CA VAL A 45 15.49 -3.83 -7.27
C VAL A 45 16.62 -4.85 -7.18
N PRO A 46 16.71 -5.79 -8.13
CA PRO A 46 17.73 -6.83 -8.08
C PRO A 46 19.13 -6.23 -8.10
N GLY A 47 20.04 -6.79 -7.30
CA GLY A 47 21.46 -6.44 -7.30
C GLY A 47 21.86 -5.15 -6.56
N GLN A 48 20.91 -4.37 -6.02
CA GLN A 48 21.23 -3.20 -5.18
C GLN A 48 21.42 -3.53 -3.70
N PHE A 49 20.98 -4.70 -3.26
CA PHE A 49 21.15 -5.18 -1.89
C PHE A 49 22.12 -6.37 -1.90
N PRO A 50 23.40 -6.17 -1.52
CA PRO A 50 24.43 -7.21 -1.58
C PRO A 50 24.06 -8.45 -0.75
N ASP A 51 23.35 -8.23 0.35
CA ASP A 51 23.06 -9.24 1.36
C ASP A 51 21.69 -9.94 1.14
N ARG A 52 21.01 -9.70 0.02
CA ARG A 52 19.66 -10.22 -0.24
C ARG A 52 19.61 -11.21 -1.39
N VAL A 53 18.72 -12.19 -1.25
CA VAL A 53 18.36 -13.11 -2.33
C VAL A 53 17.77 -12.28 -3.48
N LEU A 54 18.26 -12.50 -4.70
CA LEU A 54 17.85 -11.77 -5.91
C LEU A 54 16.41 -12.09 -6.37
N VAL A 55 15.77 -13.08 -5.74
CA VAL A 55 14.45 -13.59 -6.08
C VAL A 55 13.45 -13.07 -5.06
N GLY A 56 12.29 -12.61 -5.55
CA GLY A 56 11.18 -12.20 -4.70
C GLY A 56 10.60 -13.37 -3.87
N ASN A 57 9.70 -13.05 -2.94
CA ASN A 57 9.08 -14.05 -2.09
C ASN A 57 8.23 -15.05 -2.92
N PRO A 58 8.01 -16.29 -2.44
CA PRO A 58 7.31 -17.34 -3.20
C PRO A 58 5.80 -17.13 -3.37
N PHE A 59 5.23 -16.14 -2.68
CA PHE A 59 3.81 -15.77 -2.79
C PHE A 59 3.57 -14.72 -3.88
N LEU A 60 4.62 -14.22 -4.56
CA LEU A 60 4.47 -13.34 -5.71
C LEU A 60 3.92 -14.13 -6.89
N THR A 61 2.84 -13.65 -7.49
CA THR A 61 2.33 -14.16 -8.77
C THR A 61 3.03 -13.47 -9.95
N GLU A 62 3.55 -12.27 -9.72
CA GLU A 62 4.24 -11.45 -10.73
C GLU A 62 5.37 -10.63 -10.09
N SER A 63 6.39 -10.32 -10.88
CA SER A 63 7.48 -9.42 -10.47
C SER A 63 7.78 -8.38 -11.53
N VAL A 64 8.03 -7.14 -11.10
CA VAL A 64 8.52 -6.06 -11.94
C VAL A 64 9.87 -5.62 -11.39
N ASP A 65 10.92 -5.93 -12.14
CA ASP A 65 12.26 -5.49 -11.80
C ASP A 65 12.46 -4.04 -12.21
N THR A 66 13.07 -3.27 -11.32
CA THR A 66 13.42 -1.88 -11.55
C THR A 66 14.92 -1.67 -11.37
N PRO A 67 15.54 -0.77 -12.14
CA PRO A 67 16.99 -0.62 -12.16
C PRO A 67 17.53 0.09 -10.91
N THR A 68 16.67 0.86 -10.21
CA THR A 68 17.07 1.67 -9.05
C THR A 68 15.96 1.82 -8.03
N LEU A 69 16.31 2.06 -6.76
CA LEU A 69 15.35 2.40 -5.71
C LEU A 69 14.41 3.56 -6.06
N PRO A 70 14.86 4.70 -6.61
CA PRO A 70 13.95 5.74 -7.07
C PRO A 70 12.97 5.27 -8.14
N LYS A 71 13.40 4.41 -9.08
CA LYS A 71 12.49 3.90 -10.12
C LYS A 71 11.47 2.91 -9.56
N ARG A 72 11.87 2.08 -8.59
CA ARG A 72 10.94 1.23 -7.82
C ARG A 72 9.83 2.05 -7.18
N LEU A 73 10.25 3.11 -6.51
CA LEU A 73 9.40 4.05 -5.80
C LEU A 73 8.43 4.80 -6.74
N ASP A 74 8.90 5.22 -7.92
CA ASP A 74 8.06 5.77 -8.99
C ASP A 74 6.99 4.78 -9.46
N VAL A 75 7.37 3.52 -9.73
CA VAL A 75 6.41 2.47 -10.13
C VAL A 75 5.38 2.18 -9.03
N LEU A 76 5.83 2.07 -7.78
CA LEU A 76 4.93 1.85 -6.64
C LEU A 76 3.92 2.99 -6.49
N SER A 77 4.37 4.23 -6.63
CA SER A 77 3.51 5.40 -6.45
C SER A 77 2.48 5.56 -7.57
N ALA A 78 2.83 5.19 -8.82
CA ALA A 78 1.94 5.29 -9.96
C ALA A 78 0.83 4.21 -9.99
N LEU A 79 1.09 3.02 -9.46
CA LEU A 79 0.18 1.88 -9.56
C LEU A 79 -0.79 1.76 -8.38
N THR A 80 -0.59 2.52 -7.31
CA THR A 80 -1.19 2.22 -6.01
C THR A 80 -2.01 3.38 -5.45
N ARG A 81 -3.24 3.10 -5.05
CA ARG A 81 -4.11 4.02 -4.30
C ARG A 81 -3.96 3.88 -2.78
N TYR A 82 -3.81 2.65 -2.29
CA TYR A 82 -3.79 2.30 -0.87
C TYR A 82 -2.40 1.82 -0.47
N TYR A 83 -1.80 2.48 0.52
CA TYR A 83 -0.47 2.15 1.03
C TYR A 83 -0.62 1.65 2.45
N ILE A 84 -0.13 0.46 2.72
CA ILE A 84 -0.17 -0.15 4.06
C ILE A 84 1.27 -0.37 4.51
N ALA A 85 1.70 0.42 5.48
CA ALA A 85 3.00 0.31 6.10
C ALA A 85 2.92 -0.56 7.36
N LEU A 86 3.41 -1.79 7.23
CA LEU A 86 3.63 -2.70 8.36
C LEU A 86 4.87 -2.27 9.15
N PRO A 87 5.07 -2.78 10.38
CA PRO A 87 6.31 -2.58 11.12
C PRO A 87 7.54 -2.97 10.27
N GLY A 88 8.53 -2.09 10.22
CA GLY A 88 9.67 -2.23 9.31
C GLY A 88 10.85 -1.35 9.72
N THR A 89 11.76 -1.15 8.77
CA THR A 89 13.03 -0.44 9.00
C THR A 89 13.16 0.77 8.07
N LEU A 90 14.38 1.26 7.86
CA LEU A 90 14.68 2.42 7.02
C LEU A 90 14.07 2.33 5.61
N GLY A 91 13.98 1.13 5.02
CA GLY A 91 13.34 0.95 3.71
C GLY A 91 11.88 1.35 3.71
N THR A 92 11.11 0.86 4.69
CA THR A 92 9.69 1.20 4.85
C THR A 92 9.51 2.67 5.22
N LEU A 93 10.38 3.22 6.08
CA LEU A 93 10.36 4.65 6.38
C LEU A 93 10.55 5.50 5.11
N THR A 94 11.48 5.11 4.24
CA THR A 94 11.73 5.79 2.96
C THR A 94 10.48 5.78 2.08
N GLU A 95 9.79 4.64 2.00
CA GLU A 95 8.54 4.49 1.26
C GLU A 95 7.42 5.37 1.84
N ILE A 96 7.25 5.39 3.17
CA ILE A 96 6.29 6.26 3.87
C ILE A 96 6.57 7.73 3.54
N CYS A 97 7.81 8.20 3.72
CA CYS A 97 8.18 9.60 3.49
C CYS A 97 7.92 10.03 2.04
N MET A 98 8.18 9.16 1.07
CA MET A 98 7.90 9.46 -0.33
C MET A 98 6.40 9.60 -0.57
N ILE A 99 5.58 8.60 -0.21
CA ILE A 99 4.16 8.67 -0.52
C ILE A 99 3.47 9.79 0.26
N TRP A 100 3.93 10.06 1.47
CA TRP A 100 3.48 11.19 2.27
C TRP A 100 3.76 12.52 1.58
N SER A 101 4.98 12.71 1.05
CA SER A 101 5.35 13.89 0.29
C SER A 101 4.47 14.04 -0.97
N LEU A 102 4.23 12.95 -1.70
CA LEU A 102 3.34 12.96 -2.87
C LEU A 102 1.89 13.30 -2.50
N SER A 103 1.40 12.82 -1.36
CA SER A 103 0.07 13.14 -0.86
C SER A 103 -0.11 14.63 -0.54
N VAL A 104 0.95 15.28 -0.04
CA VAL A 104 0.97 16.72 0.25
C VAL A 104 1.06 17.54 -1.03
N LEU A 105 1.87 17.12 -2.00
CA LEU A 105 2.07 17.80 -3.29
C LEU A 105 0.98 17.50 -4.33
N HIS A 106 -0.07 16.78 -3.93
CA HIS A 106 -1.05 16.18 -4.80
C HIS A 106 -1.80 17.20 -5.67
N LYS A 107 -2.07 16.83 -6.94
CA LYS A 107 -2.79 17.68 -7.89
C LYS A 107 -4.26 17.84 -7.49
N GLN A 108 -4.76 19.07 -7.54
CA GLN A 108 -6.18 19.35 -7.30
C GLN A 108 -7.06 18.53 -8.25
N GLY A 109 -8.12 17.91 -7.71
CA GLY A 109 -9.08 17.12 -8.47
C GLY A 109 -8.70 15.65 -8.71
N ALA A 110 -7.46 15.23 -8.42
CA ALA A 110 -7.12 13.81 -8.42
C ALA A 110 -7.50 13.18 -7.07
N ALA A 111 -7.67 11.85 -7.03
CA ALA A 111 -7.93 11.17 -5.77
C ALA A 111 -6.62 11.03 -4.97
N LYS A 112 -6.60 11.53 -3.72
CA LYS A 112 -5.41 11.44 -2.86
C LYS A 112 -5.08 9.97 -2.53
N PRO A 113 -3.79 9.61 -2.35
CA PRO A 113 -3.44 8.30 -1.84
C PRO A 113 -3.95 8.13 -0.41
N VAL A 114 -4.33 6.91 -0.05
CA VAL A 114 -4.70 6.54 1.31
C VAL A 114 -3.50 5.84 1.96
N ILE A 115 -2.93 6.44 3.00
CA ILE A 115 -1.72 5.96 3.65
C ILE A 115 -2.08 5.46 5.05
N LEU A 116 -1.97 4.15 5.26
CA LEU A 116 -2.25 3.46 6.51
C LEU A 116 -0.95 2.95 7.10
N CYS A 117 -0.62 3.37 8.32
CA CYS A 117 0.60 2.97 9.02
C CYS A 117 0.22 2.23 10.30
N PHE A 118 0.75 1.03 10.49
CA PHE A 118 0.57 0.34 11.77
C PHE A 118 1.16 1.17 12.90
N ARG A 119 0.39 1.39 13.97
CA ARG A 119 0.66 2.40 14.99
C ARG A 119 2.05 2.29 15.59
N ASP A 120 2.44 1.12 16.07
CA ASP A 120 3.82 0.83 16.46
C ASP A 120 4.56 0.16 15.30
N PRO A 121 5.74 0.66 14.86
CA PRO A 121 6.54 1.74 15.46
C PRO A 121 6.24 3.14 14.92
N TRP A 122 5.35 3.28 13.93
CA TRP A 122 5.34 4.46 13.06
C TRP A 122 4.83 5.74 13.73
N GLU A 123 3.78 5.68 14.54
CA GLU A 123 3.27 6.86 15.25
C GLU A 123 4.34 7.40 16.21
N ARG A 124 4.99 6.50 16.97
CA ARG A 124 6.07 6.86 17.88
C ARG A 124 7.29 7.45 17.16
N ALA A 125 7.58 7.00 15.94
CA ALA A 125 8.69 7.51 15.15
C ALA A 125 8.39 8.85 14.48
N LEU A 126 7.16 9.03 13.95
CA LEU A 126 6.81 10.14 13.07
C LEU A 126 6.11 11.30 13.79
N ALA A 127 5.26 11.03 14.77
CA ALA A 127 4.53 12.10 15.46
C ALA A 127 5.44 13.09 16.19
N PRO A 128 6.53 12.68 16.89
CA PRO A 128 7.45 13.63 17.51
C PRO A 128 8.30 14.42 16.49
N MET A 129 8.48 13.88 15.29
CA MET A 129 9.26 14.53 14.22
C MET A 129 8.53 15.74 13.63
N ALA A 130 7.19 15.69 13.58
CA ALA A 130 6.36 16.72 12.99
C ALA A 130 6.62 18.14 13.54
N PRO A 131 6.56 18.39 14.87
CA PRO A 131 6.84 19.72 15.41
C PRO A 131 8.31 20.15 15.21
N VAL A 132 9.25 19.21 15.22
CA VAL A 132 10.69 19.50 15.04
C VAL A 132 10.99 20.00 13.63
N LEU A 133 10.33 19.41 12.63
CA LEU A 133 10.50 19.77 11.22
C LEU A 133 9.50 20.84 10.74
N GLY A 134 8.62 21.33 11.61
CA GLY A 134 7.60 22.31 11.27
C GLY A 134 6.55 21.77 10.28
N ILE A 135 6.24 20.48 10.37
CA ILE A 135 5.23 19.84 9.51
C ILE A 135 3.83 20.22 10.04
N PRO A 136 2.96 20.85 9.24
CA PRO A 136 1.61 21.19 9.65
C PRO A 136 0.76 19.96 10.01
N ASP A 137 -0.17 20.13 10.94
CA ASP A 137 -1.10 19.07 11.37
C ASP A 137 -1.88 18.48 10.19
N ASP A 138 -2.32 19.33 9.25
CA ASP A 138 -3.00 18.89 8.03
C ASP A 138 -2.16 17.96 7.16
N HIS A 139 -0.83 18.12 7.16
CA HIS A 139 0.06 17.21 6.47
C HIS A 139 0.22 15.92 7.27
N MET A 140 0.29 15.98 8.60
CA MET A 140 0.31 14.80 9.46
C MET A 140 -0.96 13.95 9.31
N HIS A 141 -2.12 14.58 9.13
CA HIS A 141 -3.41 13.89 8.88
C HIS A 141 -3.44 13.08 7.58
N ALA A 142 -2.47 13.26 6.68
CA ALA A 142 -2.32 12.38 5.51
C ALA A 142 -1.91 10.94 5.91
N LEU A 143 -1.27 10.77 7.07
CA LEU A 143 -0.92 9.48 7.64
C LEU A 143 -2.02 9.01 8.60
N ARG A 144 -2.60 7.84 8.36
CA ARG A 144 -3.59 7.24 9.26
C ARG A 144 -2.93 6.12 10.05
N PHE A 145 -2.84 6.27 11.37
CA PHE A 145 -2.30 5.23 12.25
C PHE A 145 -3.37 4.24 12.67
N VAL A 146 -3.12 2.95 12.42
CA VAL A 146 -4.07 1.85 12.61
C VAL A 146 -3.47 0.77 13.51
N ASP A 147 -4.32 0.05 14.23
CA ASP A 147 -3.91 -0.95 15.23
C ASP A 147 -4.13 -2.39 14.74
N SER A 148 -4.86 -2.60 13.64
CA SER A 148 -5.19 -3.93 13.15
C SER A 148 -5.38 -4.03 11.64
N VAL A 149 -5.33 -5.27 11.13
CA VAL A 149 -5.66 -5.58 9.73
C VAL A 149 -7.14 -5.31 9.45
N ASP A 150 -8.03 -5.63 10.38
CA ASP A 150 -9.48 -5.43 10.21
C ASP A 150 -9.81 -3.94 10.05
N GLU A 151 -9.14 -3.08 10.81
CA GLU A 151 -9.24 -1.63 10.67
C GLU A 151 -8.74 -1.16 9.28
N CYS A 152 -7.61 -1.68 8.80
CA CYS A 152 -7.14 -1.39 7.45
C CYS A 152 -8.18 -1.74 6.39
N VAL A 153 -8.74 -2.96 6.48
CA VAL A 153 -9.73 -3.47 5.52
C VAL A 153 -10.99 -2.61 5.55
N ALA A 154 -11.48 -2.25 6.74
CA ALA A 154 -12.65 -1.40 6.90
C ALA A 154 -12.45 -0.01 6.26
N ILE A 155 -11.29 0.62 6.48
CA ILE A 155 -10.97 1.93 5.89
C ILE A 155 -10.88 1.84 4.36
N ILE A 156 -10.23 0.80 3.83
CA ILE A 156 -10.08 0.60 2.39
C ILE A 156 -11.44 0.36 1.74
N ALA A 157 -12.28 -0.48 2.35
CA ALA A 157 -13.62 -0.79 1.83
C ALA A 157 -14.51 0.46 1.80
N ALA A 158 -14.48 1.29 2.85
CA ALA A 158 -15.23 2.53 2.91
C ALA A 158 -14.78 3.54 1.83
N ASP A 159 -13.47 3.80 1.72
CA ASP A 159 -12.94 4.71 0.69
C ASP A 159 -13.24 4.21 -0.73
N TYR A 160 -13.14 2.91 -0.96
CA TYR A 160 -13.46 2.32 -2.25
C TYR A 160 -14.95 2.48 -2.60
N ALA A 161 -15.85 2.23 -1.65
CA ALA A 161 -17.29 2.41 -1.86
C ALA A 161 -17.65 3.87 -2.18
N GLU A 162 -17.06 4.83 -1.46
CA GLU A 162 -17.22 6.26 -1.72
C GLU A 162 -16.72 6.66 -3.12
N ALA A 163 -15.55 6.16 -3.52
CA ALA A 163 -14.99 6.42 -4.85
C ALA A 163 -15.92 5.88 -5.97
N MET A 164 -16.44 4.65 -5.80
CA MET A 164 -17.36 4.06 -6.76
C MET A 164 -18.69 4.82 -6.84
N ALA A 165 -19.22 5.30 -5.71
CA ALA A 165 -20.43 6.12 -5.68
C ALA A 165 -20.25 7.47 -6.38
N ALA A 166 -19.09 8.13 -6.19
CA ALA A 166 -18.77 9.39 -6.85
C ALA A 166 -18.64 9.23 -8.39
N GLU A 167 -18.08 8.12 -8.86
CA GLU A 167 -18.00 7.80 -10.28
C GLU A 167 -19.36 7.46 -10.89
N GLY A 168 -20.24 6.77 -10.15
CA GLY A 168 -21.61 6.47 -10.58
C GLY A 168 -22.48 7.72 -10.71
N GLY A 169 -22.46 8.61 -9.70
CA GLY A 169 -23.21 9.87 -9.73
C GLY A 169 -22.76 10.83 -10.82
N ALA A 170 -21.47 10.83 -11.18
CA ALA A 170 -20.95 11.62 -12.29
C ALA A 170 -21.51 11.17 -13.65
N ARG A 171 -21.71 9.86 -13.85
CA ARG A 171 -22.29 9.31 -15.09
C ARG A 171 -23.77 9.64 -15.22
N ASP A 172 -24.53 9.56 -14.13
CA ASP A 172 -25.97 9.85 -14.13
C ASP A 172 -26.28 11.35 -14.33
N SER A 173 -25.37 12.24 -13.94
CA SER A 173 -25.49 13.69 -14.18
C SER A 173 -25.17 14.14 -15.61
N SER A 174 -24.75 13.21 -16.47
CA SER A 174 -24.34 13.46 -17.86
C SER A 174 -25.28 12.87 -18.91
N ALA A 175 -26.43 12.32 -18.48
CA ALA A 175 -27.53 11.82 -19.31
C ALA A 175 -28.75 12.75 -19.23
#